data_AF-A0AAE0N1X6-F1
#
_entry.id   AF-A0AAE0N1X6-F1
#
_cell.length_a   1.000
_cell.length_b   1.000
_cell.length_c   1.000
_cell.angle_alpha   90.00
_cell.angle_beta   90.00
_cell.angle_gamma   90.00
#
_symmetry.space_group_name_H-M   'P 1'
#
loop_
_entity.id
_entity.type
_entity.pdbx_description
1 polymer ?
#
loop_
_entity_poly.entity_id
_entity_poly.type
_entity_poly.pdbx_seq_one_letter_code
_entity_poly.pdbx_strand_id
1 'polypeptide(L)'
;MLSSLVTLLAAATAFPGLAAVSRYTGFTTSALIPWLHTGPDGTVDWELPVHLAFRVHILGTETGHIFRPLADTGSQGVVLPAKLIDYDFNVSCEDQGGKKGWEYLSSSHRFYEGCWVPRDVSFNAQDDDRNLAVVTAHVNILAMVNTSICANYSATHDPPCLDTHRNITSNSTTVAMLGIGFGRESSDSASQVTRDKNPLRNITSIRLHDNTELDMAKFSAGYVISNRGIQVGLTDANTGPHTKFYQLQPMQNVSDWQGAQACITVDDVPTACGTALLDTGLVQSYLSLPPGTVGLHTVKTAKNQTLLRDGSRVKIVFGEPNGTVAATESFVVGAVSRKSITPAWVAVSLKSPTFVNTGRFFYRGFEVAFDDANGYFGLKSLQPVDREVEGVDGGERFTVQEDS
;
A
#
# COMPACT_ATOMS: atom_id res chain seq x y z
N MET A 1 1.94 81.98 -18.49
CA MET A 1 1.02 80.85 -18.72
C MET A 1 1.56 79.67 -17.93
N LEU A 2 0.99 79.42 -16.75
CA LEU A 2 1.32 78.28 -15.89
C LEU A 2 0.59 77.04 -16.43
N SER A 3 1.30 75.93 -16.58
CA SER A 3 0.69 74.61 -16.76
C SER A 3 1.20 73.70 -15.64
N SER A 4 0.27 73.25 -14.81
CA SER A 4 0.52 72.45 -13.60
C SER A 4 0.77 70.99 -13.95
N LEU A 5 1.87 70.44 -13.43
CA LEU A 5 2.18 69.02 -13.45
C LEU A 5 1.43 68.34 -12.28
N VAL A 6 0.53 67.41 -12.58
CA VAL A 6 -0.08 66.52 -11.57
C VAL A 6 0.62 65.18 -11.66
N THR A 7 1.36 64.81 -10.62
CA THR A 7 1.97 63.49 -10.47
C THR A 7 0.98 62.57 -9.78
N LEU A 8 0.50 61.53 -10.48
CA LEU A 8 -0.32 60.48 -9.88
C LEU A 8 0.60 59.43 -9.25
N LEU A 9 0.62 59.34 -7.92
CA LEU A 9 1.21 58.19 -7.21
C LEU A 9 0.22 57.02 -7.28
N ALA A 10 0.59 55.95 -7.98
CA ALA A 10 -0.12 54.67 -7.90
C ALA A 10 0.37 53.92 -6.65
N ALA A 11 -0.46 53.84 -5.61
CA ALA A 11 -0.22 52.98 -4.46
C ALA A 11 -0.53 51.52 -4.86
N ALA A 12 0.50 50.71 -5.02
CA ALA A 12 0.36 49.26 -5.15
C ALA A 12 -0.01 48.68 -3.77
N THR A 13 -1.30 48.37 -3.57
CA THR A 13 -1.75 47.60 -2.42
C THR A 13 -1.30 46.15 -2.59
N ALA A 14 -0.23 45.77 -1.89
CA ALA A 14 0.14 44.39 -1.71
C ALA A 14 -0.94 43.71 -0.84
N PHE A 15 -1.77 42.87 -1.45
CA PHE A 15 -2.63 41.97 -0.69
C PHE A 15 -1.73 40.91 -0.03
N PRO A 16 -1.79 40.71 1.30
CA PRO A 16 -1.12 39.59 1.92
C PRO A 16 -1.71 38.30 1.31
N GLY A 17 -0.83 37.46 0.77
CA GLY A 17 -1.24 36.19 0.18
C GLY A 17 -2.02 35.38 1.20
N LEU A 18 -3.28 35.09 0.90
CA LEU A 18 -4.07 34.10 1.63
C LEU A 18 -3.29 32.79 1.54
N ALA A 19 -2.76 32.33 2.68
CA ALA A 19 -2.20 30.99 2.78
C ALA A 19 -3.28 30.01 2.31
N ALA A 20 -2.92 29.11 1.38
CA ALA A 20 -3.83 28.08 0.91
C ALA A 20 -4.32 27.29 2.13
N VAL A 21 -5.63 27.24 2.34
CA VAL A 21 -6.25 26.43 3.39
C VAL A 21 -5.86 24.98 3.12
N SER A 22 -5.37 24.29 4.15
CA SER A 22 -4.94 22.90 4.00
C SER A 22 -6.13 22.02 3.61
N ARG A 23 -5.87 20.98 2.82
CA ARG A 23 -6.88 20.02 2.35
C ARG A 23 -7.65 19.36 3.49
N TYR A 24 -7.02 19.22 4.65
CA TYR A 24 -7.58 18.51 5.79
C TYR A 24 -7.97 19.43 6.95
N THR A 25 -8.14 20.72 6.68
CA THR A 25 -8.62 21.68 7.67
C THR A 25 -9.99 21.28 8.20
N GLY A 26 -10.08 21.15 9.53
CA GLY A 26 -11.30 20.74 10.22
C GLY A 26 -11.42 19.23 10.49
N PHE A 27 -10.57 18.39 9.89
CA PHE A 27 -10.45 16.98 10.26
C PHE A 27 -9.42 16.82 11.38
N THR A 28 -9.83 16.14 12.45
CA THR A 28 -9.03 16.01 13.69
C THR A 28 -9.04 14.60 14.27
N THR A 29 -9.94 13.74 13.80
CA THR A 29 -10.03 12.34 14.26
C THR A 29 -9.05 11.49 13.49
N SER A 30 -8.07 10.91 14.21
CA SER A 30 -7.09 9.98 13.65
C SER A 30 -6.54 9.06 14.74
N ALA A 31 -5.99 7.91 14.36
CA ALA A 31 -5.34 6.98 15.28
C ALA A 31 -4.15 6.28 14.64
N LEU A 32 -3.13 5.98 15.45
CA LEU A 32 -1.97 5.18 15.03
C LEU A 32 -2.26 3.71 15.28
N ILE A 33 -2.08 2.89 14.25
CA ILE A 33 -1.95 1.44 14.34
C ILE A 33 -0.46 1.11 14.18
N PRO A 34 0.28 0.81 15.26
CA PRO A 34 1.71 0.61 15.19
C PRO A 34 2.09 -0.74 14.55
N TRP A 35 3.28 -0.80 13.97
CA TRP A 35 3.88 -2.07 13.58
C TRP A 35 4.14 -2.95 14.81
N LEU A 36 3.99 -4.27 14.67
CA LEU A 36 4.20 -5.21 15.76
C LEU A 36 5.66 -5.29 16.24
N HIS A 37 6.60 -5.26 15.29
CA HIS A 37 8.02 -5.40 15.57
C HIS A 37 8.71 -4.08 15.27
N THR A 38 8.97 -3.30 16.31
CA THR A 38 9.68 -2.02 16.22
C THR A 38 10.92 -2.05 17.09
N GLY A 39 11.92 -1.26 16.71
CA GLY A 39 13.10 -1.01 17.51
C GLY A 39 12.78 -0.18 18.76
N PRO A 40 13.79 0.08 19.63
CA PRO A 40 13.61 0.85 20.85
C PRO A 40 13.08 2.28 20.64
N ASP A 41 13.23 2.84 19.43
CA ASP A 41 12.73 4.16 19.05
C ASP A 41 11.26 4.13 18.53
N GLY A 42 10.63 2.96 18.53
CA GLY A 42 9.26 2.77 18.05
C GLY A 42 9.14 2.81 16.52
N THR A 43 10.25 2.59 15.79
CA THR A 43 10.26 2.51 14.33
C THR A 43 10.55 1.10 13.84
N VAL A 44 10.03 0.74 12.67
CA VAL A 44 10.24 -0.58 12.07
C VAL A 44 11.58 -0.66 11.34
N ASP A 45 12.21 -1.83 11.39
CA ASP A 45 13.29 -2.18 10.47
C ASP A 45 12.70 -2.75 9.18
N TRP A 46 12.77 -1.97 8.10
CA TRP A 46 12.25 -2.37 6.79
C TRP A 46 12.99 -3.56 6.16
N GLU A 47 14.11 -4.03 6.73
CA GLU A 47 14.69 -5.34 6.36
C GLU A 47 13.73 -6.50 6.63
N LEU A 48 12.93 -6.38 7.68
CA LEU A 48 11.97 -7.40 8.09
C LEU A 48 10.59 -7.16 7.48
N PRO A 49 9.79 -8.21 7.26
CA PRO A 49 8.38 -8.07 6.95
C PRO A 49 7.65 -7.30 8.05
N VAL A 50 6.69 -6.46 7.66
CA VAL A 50 5.92 -5.64 8.60
C VAL A 50 4.58 -6.30 8.91
N HIS A 51 4.24 -6.38 10.20
CA HIS A 51 3.02 -7.05 10.65
C HIS A 51 2.16 -6.09 11.47
N LEU A 52 0.84 -6.28 11.36
CA LEU A 52 -0.15 -5.64 12.24
C LEU A 52 -0.86 -6.71 13.06
N ALA A 53 -1.32 -6.33 14.25
CA ALA A 53 -2.28 -7.14 14.99
C ALA A 53 -3.68 -6.58 14.84
N PHE A 54 -4.64 -7.47 14.58
CA PHE A 54 -6.06 -7.16 14.73
C PHE A 54 -6.80 -8.33 15.37
N ARG A 55 -7.88 -8.00 16.07
CA ARG A 55 -8.85 -8.95 16.59
C ARG A 55 -9.99 -9.06 15.58
N VAL A 56 -10.37 -10.27 15.21
CA VAL A 56 -11.65 -10.54 14.53
C VAL A 56 -12.67 -10.88 15.60
N HIS A 57 -13.75 -10.11 15.67
CA HIS A 57 -14.79 -10.33 16.67
C HIS A 57 -15.67 -11.51 16.30
N ILE A 58 -16.03 -12.31 17.30
CA ILE A 58 -17.03 -13.36 17.17
C ILE A 58 -18.39 -12.67 17.18
N LEU A 59 -19.24 -13.01 16.21
CA LEU A 59 -20.58 -12.41 16.07
C LEU A 59 -21.34 -12.45 17.40
N GLY A 60 -21.80 -11.28 17.84
CA GLY A 60 -22.56 -11.14 19.09
C GLY A 60 -21.71 -11.14 20.37
N THR A 61 -20.38 -11.04 20.28
CA THR A 61 -19.49 -10.95 21.46
C THR A 61 -18.42 -9.85 21.30
N GLU A 62 -17.85 -9.40 22.41
CA GLU A 62 -16.64 -8.54 22.41
C GLU A 62 -15.32 -9.35 22.39
N THR A 63 -15.44 -10.68 22.35
CA THR A 63 -14.31 -11.61 22.28
C THR A 63 -13.96 -11.90 20.83
N GLY A 64 -12.72 -12.33 20.60
CA GLY A 64 -12.26 -12.54 19.24
C GLY A 64 -10.88 -13.18 19.15
N HIS A 65 -10.60 -13.72 17.98
CA HIS A 65 -9.29 -14.27 17.66
C HIS A 65 -8.36 -13.18 17.17
N ILE A 66 -7.10 -13.25 17.62
CA ILE A 66 -6.07 -12.28 17.28
C ILE A 66 -5.20 -12.85 16.16
N PHE A 67 -5.05 -12.06 15.11
CA PHE A 67 -4.20 -12.38 13.98
C PHE A 67 -3.02 -11.40 13.90
N ARG A 68 -1.89 -11.88 13.41
CA ARG A 68 -0.65 -11.10 13.22
C ARG A 68 -0.08 -11.24 11.80
N PRO A 69 -0.88 -11.03 10.75
CA PRO A 69 -0.42 -11.25 9.38
C PRO A 69 0.56 -10.17 8.93
N LEU A 70 1.27 -10.47 7.83
CA LEU A 70 1.96 -9.47 7.03
C LEU A 70 0.96 -8.41 6.59
N ALA A 71 1.28 -7.14 6.81
CA ALA A 71 0.54 -6.02 6.26
C ALA A 71 1.09 -5.70 4.87
N ASP A 72 0.27 -5.93 3.86
CA ASP A 72 0.69 -5.94 2.47
C ASP A 72 -0.10 -4.90 1.66
N THR A 73 0.56 -3.83 1.24
CA THR A 73 -0.01 -2.85 0.30
C THR A 73 -0.04 -3.36 -1.14
N GLY A 74 0.67 -4.47 -1.43
CA GLY A 74 0.64 -5.17 -2.70
C GLY A 74 -0.68 -5.90 -2.96
N SER A 75 -1.42 -6.26 -1.92
CA SER A 75 -2.73 -6.94 -2.00
C SER A 75 -3.84 -6.11 -1.38
N GLN A 76 -5.09 -6.56 -1.55
CA GLN A 76 -6.26 -6.01 -0.88
C GLN A 76 -7.02 -7.14 -0.18
N GLY A 77 -7.76 -6.81 0.87
CA GLY A 77 -8.64 -7.77 1.51
C GLY A 77 -8.02 -8.55 2.65
N VAL A 78 -8.86 -9.20 3.44
CA VAL A 78 -8.44 -10.06 4.54
C VAL A 78 -8.80 -11.50 4.22
N VAL A 79 -7.81 -12.39 4.25
CA VAL A 79 -8.00 -13.83 4.04
C VAL A 79 -7.54 -14.56 5.29
N LEU A 80 -8.45 -15.29 5.93
CA LEU A 80 -8.19 -16.02 7.17
C LEU A 80 -8.75 -17.44 7.09
N PRO A 81 -8.19 -18.41 7.81
CA PRO A 81 -8.73 -19.75 7.83
C PRO A 81 -10.11 -19.71 8.48
N ALA A 82 -11.14 -20.23 7.79
CA ALA A 82 -12.52 -20.19 8.23
C ALA A 82 -12.70 -20.71 9.68
N LYS A 83 -11.95 -21.76 10.04
CA LYS A 83 -11.93 -22.36 11.39
C LYS A 83 -11.47 -21.43 12.51
N LEU A 84 -10.69 -20.39 12.21
CA LEU A 84 -10.13 -19.47 13.20
C LEU A 84 -10.97 -18.21 13.40
N ILE A 85 -12.06 -18.05 12.64
CA ILE A 85 -12.97 -16.90 12.71
C ILE A 85 -14.42 -17.32 12.96
N ASP A 86 -14.58 -18.49 13.60
CA ASP A 86 -15.85 -19.10 13.95
C ASP A 86 -16.85 -19.18 12.79
N TYR A 87 -16.34 -19.53 11.61
CA TYR A 87 -17.19 -19.86 10.47
C TYR A 87 -17.92 -21.18 10.74
N ASP A 88 -19.25 -21.18 10.65
CA ASP A 88 -20.03 -22.40 10.82
C ASP A 88 -20.10 -23.17 9.49
N PHE A 89 -19.45 -24.32 9.45
CA PHE A 89 -19.44 -25.19 8.27
C PHE A 89 -20.78 -25.89 8.02
N ASN A 90 -21.72 -25.86 8.97
CA ASN A 90 -23.06 -26.45 8.83
C ASN A 90 -24.09 -25.45 8.30
N VAL A 91 -23.76 -24.17 8.24
CA VAL A 91 -24.63 -23.10 7.74
C VAL A 91 -24.12 -22.65 6.38
N SER A 92 -25.04 -22.36 5.44
CA SER A 92 -24.64 -21.86 4.13
C SER A 92 -23.89 -20.52 4.26
N CYS A 93 -23.10 -20.18 3.24
CA CYS A 93 -22.38 -18.92 3.21
C CYS A 93 -23.37 -17.73 3.22
N GLU A 94 -24.46 -17.87 2.48
CA GLU A 94 -25.52 -16.88 2.34
C GLU A 94 -26.30 -16.69 3.64
N ASP A 95 -26.61 -17.77 4.37
CA ASP A 95 -27.31 -17.70 5.67
C ASP A 95 -26.44 -17.07 6.77
N GLN A 96 -25.11 -17.06 6.62
CA GLN A 96 -24.18 -16.33 7.47
C GLN A 96 -23.99 -14.86 7.03
N GLY A 97 -24.80 -14.38 6.08
CA GLY A 97 -24.73 -13.03 5.52
C GLY A 97 -23.56 -12.82 4.57
N GLY A 98 -22.89 -13.89 4.14
CA GLY A 98 -21.72 -13.85 3.28
C GLY A 98 -22.02 -14.15 1.81
N LYS A 99 -20.97 -14.10 0.99
CA LYS A 99 -21.01 -14.48 -0.43
C LYS A 99 -19.83 -15.37 -0.78
N LYS A 100 -20.08 -16.50 -1.46
CA LYS A 100 -19.02 -17.38 -1.93
C LYS A 100 -18.05 -16.62 -2.82
N GLY A 101 -16.77 -16.88 -2.67
CA GLY A 101 -15.76 -16.17 -3.42
C GLY A 101 -14.35 -16.69 -3.23
N TRP A 102 -13.41 -15.96 -3.82
CA TRP A 102 -12.01 -16.35 -3.84
C TRP A 102 -11.05 -15.17 -3.90
N GLU A 103 -9.80 -15.47 -3.55
CA GLU A 103 -8.65 -14.59 -3.70
C GLU A 103 -7.55 -15.32 -4.49
N TYR A 104 -6.98 -14.65 -5.50
CA TYR A 104 -5.88 -15.20 -6.30
C TYR A 104 -4.65 -14.30 -6.23
N LEU A 105 -3.56 -14.85 -5.69
CA LEU A 105 -2.27 -14.18 -5.62
C LEU A 105 -1.43 -14.53 -6.84
N SER A 106 -1.37 -13.59 -7.79
CA SER A 106 -0.66 -13.78 -9.07
C SER A 106 0.85 -13.98 -8.92
N SER A 107 1.45 -13.49 -7.84
CA SER A 107 2.89 -13.63 -7.55
C SER A 107 3.27 -15.06 -7.15
N SER A 108 2.38 -15.78 -6.46
CA SER A 108 2.63 -17.13 -5.93
C SER A 108 1.75 -18.21 -6.57
N HIS A 109 0.88 -17.83 -7.50
CA HIS A 109 -0.16 -18.69 -8.08
C HIS A 109 -1.08 -19.35 -7.02
N ARG A 110 -1.22 -18.73 -5.85
CA ARG A 110 -2.05 -19.28 -4.76
C ARG A 110 -3.49 -18.84 -4.98
N PHE A 111 -4.42 -19.77 -4.83
CA PHE A 111 -5.85 -19.56 -4.98
C PHE A 111 -6.55 -19.98 -3.68
N TYR A 112 -7.17 -19.02 -3.01
CA TYR A 112 -7.91 -19.20 -1.77
C TYR A 112 -9.40 -19.14 -2.07
N GLU A 113 -10.15 -20.13 -1.62
CA GLU A 113 -11.59 -20.22 -1.87
C GLU A 113 -12.36 -20.37 -0.57
N GLY A 114 -13.51 -19.72 -0.49
CA GLY A 114 -14.32 -19.72 0.72
C GLY A 114 -15.55 -18.82 0.64
N CYS A 115 -15.86 -18.17 1.76
CA CYS A 115 -17.00 -17.29 1.90
C CYS A 115 -16.53 -15.90 2.38
N TRP A 116 -16.85 -14.84 1.64
CA TRP A 116 -16.70 -13.47 2.11
C TRP A 116 -17.78 -13.19 3.14
N VAL A 117 -17.41 -13.20 4.43
CA VAL A 117 -18.33 -13.00 5.55
C VAL A 117 -18.11 -11.63 6.21
N PRO A 118 -19.18 -10.91 6.58
CA PRO A 118 -19.06 -9.64 7.28
C PRO A 118 -18.55 -9.89 8.70
N ARG A 119 -17.53 -9.13 9.11
CA ARG A 119 -16.93 -9.17 10.45
C ARG A 119 -16.50 -7.77 10.88
N ASP A 120 -16.63 -7.52 12.17
CA ASP A 120 -15.91 -6.42 12.79
C ASP A 120 -14.49 -6.86 13.10
N VAL A 121 -13.54 -5.97 12.83
CA VAL A 121 -12.14 -6.12 13.23
C VAL A 121 -11.70 -4.93 14.04
N SER A 122 -10.91 -5.16 15.09
CA SER A 122 -10.31 -4.07 15.87
C SER A 122 -8.80 -4.18 15.93
N PHE A 123 -8.13 -3.08 15.59
CA PHE A 123 -6.72 -2.86 15.82
C PHE A 123 -6.51 -2.25 17.21
N ASN A 124 -5.31 -2.44 17.78
CA ASN A 124 -4.94 -1.99 19.12
C ASN A 124 -5.80 -2.56 20.27
N ALA A 125 -6.71 -3.50 20.01
CA ALA A 125 -7.62 -4.11 20.98
C ALA A 125 -6.97 -5.15 21.92
N GLN A 126 -5.66 -5.07 22.13
CA GLN A 126 -4.87 -5.96 22.97
C GLN A 126 -3.94 -5.22 23.93
N ASP A 127 -3.73 -3.93 23.68
CA ASP A 127 -2.61 -3.17 24.24
C ASP A 127 -3.13 -2.12 25.22
N ASP A 128 -3.64 -2.60 26.35
CA ASP A 128 -4.09 -1.72 27.45
C ASP A 128 -2.90 -0.90 27.98
N ASP A 129 -1.67 -1.44 27.90
CA ASP A 129 -0.45 -0.80 28.40
C ASP A 129 0.06 0.37 27.54
N ARG A 130 -0.30 0.42 26.25
CA ARG A 130 0.21 1.46 25.33
C ARG A 130 -0.70 2.68 25.21
N ASN A 131 -1.86 2.67 25.88
CA ASN A 131 -2.85 3.76 25.85
C ASN A 131 -3.18 4.22 24.41
N LEU A 132 -3.27 3.26 23.49
CA LEU A 132 -3.57 3.51 22.08
C LEU A 132 -5.08 3.50 21.85
N ALA A 133 -5.55 4.33 20.94
CA ALA A 133 -6.94 4.28 20.52
C ALA A 133 -7.23 2.96 19.79
N VAL A 134 -8.33 2.30 20.15
CA VAL A 134 -8.86 1.12 19.47
C VAL A 134 -9.52 1.57 18.18
N VAL A 135 -9.06 1.05 17.05
CA VAL A 135 -9.63 1.34 15.73
C VAL A 135 -10.46 0.17 15.29
N THR A 136 -11.75 0.37 15.04
CA THR A 136 -12.67 -0.67 14.59
C THR A 136 -13.07 -0.45 13.14
N ALA A 137 -13.11 -1.53 12.37
CA ALA A 137 -13.56 -1.54 10.97
C ALA A 137 -14.57 -2.67 10.75
N HIS A 138 -15.52 -2.44 9.86
CA HIS A 138 -16.49 -3.44 9.42
C HIS A 138 -16.16 -3.88 8.00
N VAL A 139 -15.80 -5.15 7.80
CA VAL A 139 -15.29 -5.64 6.51
C VAL A 139 -15.78 -7.04 6.17
N ASN A 140 -15.77 -7.34 4.87
CA ASN A 140 -15.92 -8.69 4.38
C ASN A 140 -14.57 -9.42 4.40
N ILE A 141 -14.44 -10.44 5.25
CA ILE A 141 -13.27 -11.31 5.34
C ILE A 141 -13.51 -12.58 4.53
N LEU A 142 -12.53 -13.04 3.75
CA LEU A 142 -12.60 -14.37 3.13
C LEU A 142 -12.35 -15.41 4.22
N ALA A 143 -13.42 -16.04 4.69
CA ALA A 143 -13.38 -17.28 5.45
C ALA A 143 -12.89 -18.39 4.53
N MET A 144 -11.57 -18.58 4.47
CA MET A 144 -10.92 -19.53 3.58
C MET A 144 -11.21 -20.95 4.03
N VAL A 145 -11.80 -21.73 3.12
CA VAL A 145 -12.10 -23.16 3.30
C VAL A 145 -11.04 -24.00 2.60
N ASN A 146 -10.66 -23.60 1.39
CA ASN A 146 -9.71 -24.34 0.56
C ASN A 146 -8.55 -23.46 0.09
N THR A 147 -7.38 -24.08 -0.07
CA THR A 147 -6.23 -23.50 -0.75
C THR A 147 -5.82 -24.39 -1.91
N SER A 148 -5.38 -23.79 -3.01
CA SER A 148 -4.80 -24.52 -4.14
C SER A 148 -3.72 -23.69 -4.82
N ILE A 149 -2.87 -24.37 -5.60
CA ILE A 149 -2.02 -23.70 -6.59
C ILE A 149 -2.73 -23.75 -7.93
N CYS A 150 -2.91 -22.59 -8.56
CA CYS A 150 -3.56 -22.42 -9.86
C CYS A 150 -2.60 -21.70 -10.83
N ALA A 151 -1.66 -22.46 -11.41
CA ALA A 151 -0.54 -21.90 -12.18
C ALA A 151 -0.97 -21.11 -13.44
N ASN A 152 -2.06 -21.53 -14.09
CA ASN A 152 -2.55 -20.96 -15.34
C ASN A 152 -3.88 -20.20 -15.17
N TYR A 153 -4.15 -19.67 -13.97
CA TYR A 153 -5.42 -18.99 -13.70
C TYR A 153 -5.66 -17.82 -14.67
N SER A 154 -6.85 -17.79 -15.27
CA SER A 154 -7.32 -16.69 -16.11
C SER A 154 -8.68 -16.22 -15.61
N ALA A 155 -8.79 -14.98 -15.12
CA ALA A 155 -10.05 -14.40 -14.63
C ALA A 155 -11.21 -14.50 -15.62
N THR A 156 -10.90 -14.45 -16.92
CA THR A 156 -11.86 -14.50 -18.02
C THR A 156 -12.28 -15.90 -18.45
N HIS A 157 -11.51 -16.94 -18.11
CA HIS A 157 -11.72 -18.31 -18.64
C HIS A 157 -11.90 -19.36 -17.53
N ASP A 158 -11.33 -19.13 -16.35
CA ASP A 158 -11.30 -20.06 -15.23
C ASP A 158 -11.88 -19.49 -13.91
N PRO A 159 -13.03 -18.76 -13.85
CA PRO A 159 -13.65 -18.42 -12.57
C PRO A 159 -14.75 -19.42 -12.14
N PRO A 160 -14.62 -20.15 -10.99
CA PRO A 160 -13.44 -20.29 -10.13
C PRO A 160 -12.37 -21.20 -10.77
N CYS A 161 -11.13 -21.21 -10.24
CA CYS A 161 -10.02 -22.00 -10.80
C CYS A 161 -10.51 -23.41 -11.16
N LEU A 162 -10.36 -23.84 -12.42
CA LEU A 162 -10.89 -25.12 -12.87
C LEU A 162 -10.24 -26.28 -12.11
N ASP A 163 -11.00 -27.32 -11.77
CA ASP A 163 -10.49 -28.47 -11.01
C ASP A 163 -9.30 -29.15 -11.69
N THR A 164 -9.24 -29.13 -13.02
CA THR A 164 -8.12 -29.62 -13.83
C THR A 164 -6.82 -28.83 -13.64
N HIS A 165 -6.91 -27.60 -13.13
CA HIS A 165 -5.78 -26.71 -12.85
C HIS A 165 -5.44 -26.65 -11.34
N ARG A 166 -6.21 -27.33 -10.48
CA ARG A 166 -6.02 -27.29 -9.03
C ARG A 166 -5.09 -28.41 -8.57
N ASN A 167 -3.95 -28.02 -8.00
CA ASN A 167 -3.30 -28.85 -6.98
C ASN A 167 -3.88 -28.45 -5.62
N ILE A 168 -4.95 -29.13 -5.20
CA ILE A 168 -5.66 -28.85 -3.94
C ILE A 168 -4.73 -29.21 -2.77
N THR A 169 -4.50 -28.24 -1.90
CA THR A 169 -3.90 -28.48 -0.58
C THR A 169 -4.93 -28.03 0.45
N SER A 170 -5.62 -28.97 1.08
CA SER A 170 -6.69 -28.65 2.02
C SER A 170 -6.14 -28.19 3.37
N ASN A 171 -6.91 -27.34 4.07
CA ASN A 171 -6.75 -27.01 5.49
C ASN A 171 -5.42 -26.36 5.89
N SER A 172 -5.00 -25.28 5.24
CA SER A 172 -4.03 -24.39 5.90
C SER A 172 -4.73 -23.64 7.05
N THR A 173 -4.29 -23.90 8.27
CA THR A 173 -4.63 -23.08 9.45
C THR A 173 -3.62 -21.95 9.67
N THR A 174 -2.63 -21.81 8.79
CA THR A 174 -1.49 -20.89 8.96
C THR A 174 -1.56 -19.67 8.04
N VAL A 175 -2.35 -19.71 6.97
CA VAL A 175 -2.52 -18.57 6.07
C VAL A 175 -3.34 -17.49 6.74
N ALA A 176 -2.72 -16.34 7.00
CA ALA A 176 -3.40 -15.10 7.35
C ALA A 176 -2.82 -13.98 6.49
N MET A 177 -3.67 -13.29 5.74
CA MET A 177 -3.29 -12.18 4.86
C MET A 177 -4.04 -10.92 5.26
N LEU A 178 -3.34 -9.79 5.28
CA LEU A 178 -3.90 -8.46 5.47
C LEU A 178 -3.45 -7.56 4.31
N GLY A 179 -4.24 -7.60 3.24
CA GLY A 179 -4.11 -6.71 2.10
C GLY A 179 -4.71 -5.34 2.40
N ILE A 180 -3.87 -4.32 2.41
CA ILE A 180 -4.22 -2.93 2.76
C ILE A 180 -4.06 -1.95 1.60
N GLY A 181 -3.68 -2.43 0.42
CA GLY A 181 -3.52 -1.62 -0.78
C GLY A 181 -4.80 -0.99 -1.30
N PHE A 182 -4.67 -0.23 -2.38
CA PHE A 182 -5.79 0.36 -3.12
C PHE A 182 -5.57 0.20 -4.62
N GLY A 183 -6.59 0.49 -5.42
CA GLY A 183 -6.47 0.57 -6.86
C GLY A 183 -6.16 -0.75 -7.56
N ARG A 184 -6.75 -1.84 -7.04
CA ARG A 184 -6.59 -3.18 -7.62
C ARG A 184 -7.90 -3.82 -8.12
N GLU A 185 -9.04 -3.16 -7.93
CA GLU A 185 -10.35 -3.72 -8.33
C GLU A 185 -10.46 -4.05 -9.83
N SER A 186 -9.83 -3.25 -10.68
CA SER A 186 -9.83 -3.49 -12.14
C SER A 186 -8.60 -4.24 -12.65
N SER A 187 -7.45 -4.16 -11.96
CA SER A 187 -6.19 -4.78 -12.40
C SER A 187 -6.11 -6.25 -12.02
N ASP A 188 -6.77 -6.63 -10.92
CA ASP A 188 -6.75 -7.97 -10.36
C ASP A 188 -8.15 -8.57 -10.49
N SER A 189 -8.77 -8.52 -11.67
CA SER A 189 -10.09 -9.12 -11.94
C SER A 189 -10.17 -10.63 -11.60
N ALA A 190 -9.01 -11.25 -11.40
CA ALA A 190 -8.81 -12.59 -10.88
C ALA A 190 -9.15 -12.75 -9.39
N SER A 191 -8.90 -11.72 -8.58
CA SER A 191 -9.28 -11.61 -7.18
C SER A 191 -10.60 -10.89 -7.05
N GLN A 192 -11.47 -11.32 -6.13
CA GLN A 192 -12.73 -10.63 -5.85
C GLN A 192 -12.58 -9.56 -4.76
N VAL A 193 -11.36 -9.04 -4.60
CA VAL A 193 -11.05 -8.00 -3.62
C VAL A 193 -11.53 -6.64 -4.11
N THR A 194 -12.31 -6.01 -3.25
CA THR A 194 -12.98 -4.73 -3.46
C THR A 194 -12.84 -3.89 -2.19
N ARG A 195 -13.17 -2.61 -2.28
CA ARG A 195 -13.03 -1.64 -1.20
C ARG A 195 -13.60 -2.14 0.13
N ASP A 196 -14.76 -2.80 0.14
CA ASP A 196 -15.42 -3.38 1.33
C ASP A 196 -14.65 -4.49 2.05
N LYS A 197 -13.54 -4.96 1.47
CA LYS A 197 -12.70 -6.03 2.04
C LYS A 197 -11.45 -5.48 2.71
N ASN A 198 -11.10 -4.21 2.49
CA ASN A 198 -9.92 -3.57 3.08
C ASN A 198 -10.30 -2.88 4.42
N PRO A 199 -9.77 -3.32 5.57
CA PRO A 199 -10.17 -2.77 6.88
C PRO A 199 -9.77 -1.32 7.09
N LEU A 200 -8.69 -0.85 6.46
CA LEU A 200 -8.30 0.56 6.57
C LEU A 200 -9.20 1.51 5.77
N ARG A 201 -10.02 0.96 4.86
CA ARG A 201 -11.00 1.72 4.05
C ARG A 201 -12.43 1.64 4.59
N ASN A 202 -12.67 0.84 5.64
CA ASN A 202 -14.01 0.64 6.23
C ASN A 202 -14.01 0.83 7.75
N ILE A 203 -13.28 1.84 8.23
CA ILE A 203 -13.22 2.20 9.65
C ILE A 203 -14.58 2.77 10.07
N THR A 204 -15.13 2.24 11.15
CA THR A 204 -16.45 2.59 11.68
C THR A 204 -16.36 3.36 12.99
N SER A 205 -15.32 3.12 13.81
CA SER A 205 -15.12 3.87 15.05
C SER A 205 -13.65 3.93 15.47
N ILE A 206 -13.34 4.95 16.27
CA ILE A 206 -12.05 5.10 16.95
C ILE A 206 -12.33 5.47 18.39
N ARG A 207 -11.98 4.56 19.31
CA ARG A 207 -12.26 4.69 20.73
C ARG A 207 -10.97 4.87 21.51
N LEU A 208 -10.91 5.90 22.35
CA LEU A 208 -9.81 6.12 23.29
C LEU A 208 -9.84 5.08 24.42
N HIS A 209 -8.72 4.94 25.14
CA HIS A 209 -8.59 3.99 26.24
C HIS A 209 -9.56 4.25 27.40
N ASP A 210 -10.02 5.49 27.58
CA ASP A 210 -11.04 5.86 28.57
C ASP A 210 -12.48 5.56 28.10
N ASN A 211 -12.63 4.81 27.00
CA ASN A 211 -13.87 4.49 26.30
C ASN A 211 -14.57 5.68 25.62
N THR A 212 -13.91 6.83 25.49
CA THR A 212 -14.43 7.94 24.69
C THR A 212 -14.35 7.61 23.21
N GLU A 213 -15.49 7.60 22.51
CA GLU A 213 -15.52 7.53 21.04
C GLU A 213 -15.16 8.90 20.45
N LEU A 214 -14.25 8.90 19.47
CA LEU A 214 -13.90 10.11 18.73
C LEU A 214 -15.00 10.48 17.73
N ASP A 215 -15.12 11.77 17.43
CA ASP A 215 -16.11 12.27 16.47
C ASP A 215 -15.75 11.82 15.05
N MET A 216 -16.47 10.83 14.54
CA MET A 216 -16.28 10.33 13.17
C MET A 216 -16.71 11.33 12.09
N ALA A 217 -17.45 12.41 12.41
CA ALA A 217 -17.67 13.51 11.47
C ALA A 217 -16.39 14.35 11.23
N LYS A 218 -15.38 14.19 12.10
CA LYS A 218 -14.05 14.81 11.98
C LYS A 218 -13.00 13.84 11.43
N PHE A 219 -13.41 12.66 10.98
CA PHE A 219 -12.56 11.66 10.34
C PHE A 219 -12.57 11.84 8.82
N SER A 220 -11.40 11.86 8.20
CA SER A 220 -11.25 11.85 6.74
C SER A 220 -10.72 10.48 6.30
N ALA A 221 -11.49 9.76 5.49
CA ALA A 221 -11.16 8.39 5.09
C ALA A 221 -9.87 8.35 4.26
N GLY A 222 -8.90 7.59 4.77
CA GLY A 222 -7.55 7.53 4.26
C GLY A 222 -6.56 7.21 5.37
N TYR A 223 -5.30 7.03 4.99
CA TYR A 223 -4.25 6.69 5.95
C TYR A 223 -2.87 7.16 5.49
N VAL A 224 -1.95 7.27 6.43
CA VAL A 224 -0.52 7.51 6.20
C VAL A 224 0.28 6.30 6.70
N ILE A 225 1.06 5.70 5.82
CA ILE A 225 2.02 4.64 6.16
C ILE A 225 3.37 5.30 6.45
N SER A 226 3.93 5.00 7.63
CA SER A 226 5.19 5.54 8.12
C SER A 226 6.07 4.44 8.74
N ASN A 227 7.29 4.80 9.15
CA ASN A 227 8.14 3.90 9.92
C ASN A 227 7.58 3.53 11.30
N ARG A 228 6.57 4.25 11.83
CA ARG A 228 5.96 3.96 13.13
C ARG A 228 4.74 3.04 13.05
N GLY A 229 4.08 3.01 11.89
CA GLY A 229 2.82 2.31 11.70
C GLY A 229 1.96 2.99 10.66
N ILE A 230 0.66 2.74 10.75
CA ILE A 230 -0.37 3.29 9.90
C ILE A 230 -1.21 4.28 10.70
N GLN A 231 -1.15 5.56 10.33
CA GLN A 231 -2.05 6.58 10.87
C GLN A 231 -3.32 6.57 10.04
N VAL A 232 -4.44 6.12 10.61
CA VAL A 232 -5.75 6.19 9.95
C VAL A 232 -6.42 7.52 10.27
N GLY A 233 -7.15 8.08 9.31
CA GLY A 233 -7.77 9.41 9.43
C GLY A 233 -6.80 10.52 9.04
N LEU A 234 -7.05 11.14 7.90
CA LEU A 234 -6.20 12.22 7.39
C LEU A 234 -6.51 13.54 8.10
N THR A 235 -5.47 14.20 8.59
CA THR A 235 -5.55 15.48 9.32
C THR A 235 -4.39 16.38 8.91
N ASP A 236 -4.51 17.68 9.15
CA ASP A 236 -3.41 18.62 8.88
C ASP A 236 -2.12 18.25 9.64
N ALA A 237 -2.25 17.63 10.83
CA ALA A 237 -1.12 17.22 11.65
C ALA A 237 -0.29 16.08 11.02
N ASN A 238 -0.93 15.14 10.32
CA ASN A 238 -0.26 13.98 9.75
C ASN A 238 0.00 14.07 8.23
N THR A 239 -0.58 15.07 7.55
CA THR A 239 -0.41 15.29 6.10
C THR A 239 0.13 16.68 5.74
N GLY A 240 0.65 17.43 6.71
CA GLY A 240 1.02 18.85 6.60
C GLY A 240 1.90 19.25 5.39
N PRO A 241 2.43 20.48 5.34
CA PRO A 241 2.93 21.10 4.10
C PRO A 241 4.07 20.37 3.37
N HIS A 242 4.68 19.36 4.00
CA HIS A 242 5.75 18.54 3.44
C HIS A 242 5.26 17.30 2.69
N THR A 243 3.96 16.98 2.75
CA THR A 243 3.37 15.92 1.93
C THR A 243 2.92 16.51 0.60
N LYS A 244 3.52 16.04 -0.49
CA LYS A 244 3.14 16.44 -1.84
C LYS A 244 2.12 15.47 -2.40
N PHE A 245 0.93 15.98 -2.68
CA PHE A 245 -0.18 15.21 -3.25
C PHE A 245 -0.33 15.44 -4.75
N TYR A 246 -0.76 14.41 -5.47
CA TYR A 246 -1.38 14.54 -6.79
C TYR A 246 -2.68 13.72 -6.83
N GLN A 247 -3.53 14.02 -7.80
CA GLN A 247 -4.83 13.38 -7.93
C GLN A 247 -4.71 12.06 -8.71
N LEU A 248 -5.27 11.00 -8.15
CA LEU A 248 -5.41 9.72 -8.81
C LEU A 248 -6.57 9.79 -9.82
N GLN A 249 -6.44 9.02 -10.89
CA GLN A 249 -7.52 8.87 -11.85
C GLN A 249 -8.56 7.90 -11.28
N PRO A 250 -9.87 8.16 -11.41
CA PRO A 250 -10.88 7.18 -11.04
C PRO A 250 -10.78 5.95 -11.96
N MET A 251 -11.10 4.77 -11.43
CA MET A 251 -11.31 3.59 -12.26
C MET A 251 -12.63 3.69 -13.03
N GLN A 252 -12.68 3.09 -14.20
CA GLN A 252 -13.92 2.97 -14.96
C GLN A 252 -14.79 1.86 -14.35
N ASN A 253 -16.07 2.14 -14.11
CA ASN A 253 -17.10 1.18 -13.67
C ASN A 253 -16.99 0.61 -12.25
N VAL A 254 -16.00 1.03 -11.46
CA VAL A 254 -15.89 0.68 -10.03
C VAL A 254 -15.58 1.92 -9.21
N SER A 255 -16.04 1.93 -7.95
CA SER A 255 -15.81 3.05 -7.02
C SER A 255 -14.43 2.94 -6.36
N ASP A 256 -13.38 2.87 -7.19
CA ASP A 256 -11.99 2.81 -6.76
C ASP A 256 -11.11 3.76 -7.59
N TRP A 257 -9.90 4.01 -7.10
CA TRP A 257 -8.92 4.86 -7.76
C TRP A 257 -7.90 4.01 -8.52
N GLN A 258 -7.40 4.49 -9.65
CA GLN A 258 -6.27 3.84 -10.31
C GLN A 258 -5.02 3.89 -9.41
N GLY A 259 -4.09 2.96 -9.66
CA GLY A 259 -2.80 2.96 -8.99
C GLY A 259 -2.04 4.27 -9.18
N ALA A 260 -1.12 4.54 -8.24
CA ALA A 260 -0.20 5.67 -8.29
C ALA A 260 0.48 5.75 -9.66
N GLN A 261 0.74 6.95 -10.17
CA GLN A 261 1.42 7.16 -11.45
C GLN A 261 2.93 7.28 -11.24
N ALA A 262 3.70 6.69 -12.15
CA ALA A 262 5.15 6.82 -12.16
C ALA A 262 5.77 6.75 -13.56
N CYS A 263 6.90 7.44 -13.71
CA CYS A 263 7.77 7.35 -14.87
C CYS A 263 9.13 6.78 -14.47
N ILE A 264 9.57 5.75 -15.18
CA ILE A 264 10.76 4.96 -14.89
C ILE A 264 11.82 5.27 -15.95
N THR A 265 13.05 5.53 -15.51
CA THR A 265 14.24 5.62 -16.37
C THR A 265 15.28 4.66 -15.83
N VAL A 266 15.91 3.87 -16.70
CA VAL A 266 16.98 2.93 -16.33
C VAL A 266 18.19 3.22 -17.21
N ASP A 267 19.31 3.60 -16.61
CA ASP A 267 20.51 4.00 -17.34
C ASP A 267 20.17 5.05 -18.43
N ASP A 268 20.60 4.81 -19.68
CA ASP A 268 20.33 5.68 -20.83
C ASP A 268 19.08 5.25 -21.63
N VAL A 269 18.24 4.38 -21.07
CA VAL A 269 17.00 3.91 -21.70
C VAL A 269 15.94 5.02 -21.68
N PRO A 270 15.17 5.22 -22.77
CA PRO A 270 14.07 6.17 -22.79
C PRO A 270 13.09 5.98 -21.63
N THR A 271 12.68 7.08 -21.02
CA THR A 271 11.70 7.08 -19.93
C THR A 271 10.38 6.47 -20.38
N ALA A 272 9.84 5.56 -19.56
CA ALA A 272 8.53 4.96 -19.77
C ALA A 272 7.62 5.29 -18.58
N CYS A 273 6.37 5.68 -18.85
CA CYS A 273 5.39 6.03 -17.81
C CYS A 273 4.25 5.00 -17.73
N GLY A 274 3.74 4.81 -16.52
CA GLY A 274 2.64 3.90 -16.20
C GLY A 274 2.30 3.99 -14.71
N THR A 275 2.02 2.85 -14.08
CA THR A 275 1.59 2.82 -12.67
C THR A 275 2.70 2.36 -11.71
N ALA A 276 2.52 2.69 -10.45
CA ALA A 276 3.37 2.31 -9.34
C ALA A 276 2.57 1.61 -8.24
N LEU A 277 3.21 0.63 -7.62
CA LEU A 277 2.78 -0.07 -6.43
C LEU A 277 3.88 0.05 -5.38
N LEU A 278 3.56 0.68 -4.25
CA LEU A 278 4.49 0.83 -3.15
C LEU A 278 4.26 -0.30 -2.16
N ASP A 279 4.99 -1.39 -2.31
CA ASP A 279 4.65 -2.69 -1.74
C ASP A 279 5.40 -2.95 -0.42
N THR A 280 4.69 -3.13 0.69
CA THR A 280 5.28 -3.47 1.99
C THR A 280 5.62 -4.96 2.14
N GLY A 281 5.07 -5.83 1.29
CA GLY A 281 5.23 -7.27 1.34
C GLY A 281 6.52 -7.82 0.72
N LEU A 282 7.20 -7.06 -0.14
CA LEU A 282 8.37 -7.54 -0.90
C LEU A 282 9.67 -6.75 -0.62
N VAL A 283 10.84 -7.40 -0.59
CA VAL A 283 12.14 -6.69 -0.50
C VAL A 283 12.66 -6.22 -1.86
N GLN A 284 12.24 -6.90 -2.91
CA GLN A 284 12.65 -6.67 -4.27
C GLN A 284 11.71 -5.70 -4.98
N SER A 285 12.22 -5.08 -6.04
CA SER A 285 11.42 -4.31 -6.97
C SER A 285 11.09 -5.13 -8.22
N TYR A 286 9.93 -4.86 -8.81
CA TYR A 286 9.56 -5.35 -10.14
C TYR A 286 9.38 -4.18 -11.09
N LEU A 287 10.03 -4.22 -12.24
CA LEU A 287 9.80 -3.29 -13.34
C LEU A 287 9.17 -4.01 -14.52
N SER A 288 8.12 -3.42 -15.09
CA SER A 288 7.66 -3.72 -16.44
C SER A 288 7.98 -2.52 -17.31
N LEU A 289 8.76 -2.73 -18.37
CA LEU A 289 9.08 -1.72 -19.37
C LEU A 289 8.50 -2.13 -20.72
N PRO A 290 8.21 -1.18 -21.63
CA PRO A 290 7.62 -1.48 -22.92
C PRO A 290 8.42 -2.53 -23.72
N PRO A 291 7.74 -3.38 -24.52
CA PRO A 291 8.41 -4.25 -25.47
C PRO A 291 9.32 -3.45 -26.41
N GLY A 292 10.48 -4.02 -26.77
CA GLY A 292 11.44 -3.33 -27.64
C GLY A 292 12.33 -2.30 -26.93
N THR A 293 12.26 -2.22 -25.60
CA THR A 293 13.24 -1.49 -24.80
C THR A 293 14.66 -2.04 -25.07
N VAL A 294 15.48 -1.24 -25.77
CA VAL A 294 16.87 -1.56 -26.09
C VAL A 294 17.82 -0.91 -25.08
N GLY A 295 19.02 -1.48 -24.92
CA GLY A 295 20.05 -0.93 -24.03
C GLY A 295 19.93 -1.36 -22.56
N LEU A 296 18.90 -2.14 -22.21
CA LEU A 296 18.75 -2.65 -20.85
C LEU A 296 19.78 -3.74 -20.53
N HIS A 297 20.63 -3.50 -19.54
CA HIS A 297 21.61 -4.48 -19.08
C HIS A 297 20.99 -5.42 -18.03
N THR A 298 20.77 -6.68 -18.41
CA THR A 298 20.13 -7.68 -17.56
C THR A 298 20.99 -8.93 -17.35
N VAL A 299 20.64 -9.69 -16.32
CA VAL A 299 21.17 -11.03 -16.03
C VAL A 299 20.02 -12.00 -15.79
N LYS A 300 20.18 -13.27 -16.18
CA LYS A 300 19.22 -14.32 -15.87
C LYS A 300 19.65 -15.10 -14.63
N THR A 301 18.71 -15.37 -13.74
CA THR A 301 18.93 -16.28 -12.60
C THR A 301 18.80 -17.74 -13.02
N ALA A 302 19.23 -18.65 -12.13
CA ALA A 302 19.01 -20.09 -12.32
C ALA A 302 17.52 -20.48 -12.42
N LYS A 303 16.62 -19.66 -11.83
CA LYS A 303 15.16 -19.80 -11.93
C LYS A 303 14.57 -19.11 -13.18
N ASN A 304 15.41 -18.73 -14.16
CA ASN A 304 15.04 -18.01 -15.39
C ASN A 304 14.35 -16.65 -15.15
N GLN A 305 14.53 -16.06 -13.98
CA GLN A 305 14.10 -14.68 -13.72
C GLN A 305 15.09 -13.71 -14.38
N THR A 306 14.58 -12.65 -15.00
CA THR A 306 15.41 -11.59 -15.58
C THR A 306 15.56 -10.47 -14.56
N LEU A 307 16.80 -10.15 -14.17
CA LEU A 307 17.13 -9.09 -13.23
C LEU A 307 17.90 -7.97 -13.91
N LEU A 308 17.79 -6.73 -13.44
CA LEU A 308 18.77 -5.69 -13.77
C LEU A 308 20.16 -6.10 -13.25
N ARG A 309 21.20 -5.74 -13.98
CA ARG A 309 22.58 -5.94 -13.54
C ARG A 309 22.92 -4.97 -12.42
N ASP A 310 23.71 -5.42 -11.44
CA ASP A 310 24.33 -4.55 -10.45
C ASP A 310 25.08 -3.39 -11.14
N GLY A 311 24.94 -2.18 -10.60
CA GLY A 311 25.46 -0.94 -11.18
C GLY A 311 24.48 -0.17 -12.08
N SER A 312 23.38 -0.79 -12.54
CA SER A 312 22.32 -0.06 -13.25
C SER A 312 21.71 1.03 -12.37
N ARG A 313 21.50 2.21 -12.95
CA ARG A 313 20.89 3.37 -12.30
C ARG A 313 19.41 3.40 -12.62
N VAL A 314 18.57 3.40 -11.60
CA VAL A 314 17.12 3.51 -11.75
C VAL A 314 16.68 4.85 -11.19
N LYS A 315 15.83 5.56 -11.94
CA LYS A 315 15.15 6.78 -11.50
C LYS A 315 13.65 6.58 -11.65
N ILE A 316 12.91 6.88 -10.60
CA ILE A 316 11.44 6.84 -10.60
C ILE A 316 10.92 8.22 -10.22
N VAL A 317 10.07 8.78 -11.09
CA VAL A 317 9.35 10.02 -10.83
C VAL A 317 7.90 9.66 -10.53
N PHE A 318 7.43 9.95 -9.32
CA PHE A 318 6.06 9.71 -8.88
C PHE A 318 5.22 10.96 -9.05
N GLY A 319 4.06 10.80 -9.68
CA GLY A 319 3.17 11.91 -10.02
C GLY A 319 2.63 11.80 -11.43
N GLU A 320 1.94 12.85 -11.85
CA GLU A 320 1.37 12.94 -13.19
C GLU A 320 2.51 13.04 -14.21
N PRO A 321 2.55 12.21 -15.28
CA PRO A 321 3.63 12.20 -16.27
C PRO A 321 4.00 13.56 -16.87
N ASN A 322 3.04 14.50 -16.90
CA ASN A 322 3.23 15.87 -17.37
C ASN A 322 2.62 16.91 -16.41
N GLY A 323 2.55 16.60 -15.12
CA GLY A 323 1.86 17.42 -14.14
C GLY A 323 2.55 17.46 -12.79
N THR A 324 1.79 17.28 -11.72
CA THR A 324 2.29 17.40 -10.36
C THR A 324 3.23 16.25 -10.02
N VAL A 325 4.50 16.57 -9.73
CA VAL A 325 5.48 15.61 -9.21
C VAL A 325 5.39 15.58 -7.69
N ALA A 326 4.99 14.43 -7.12
CA ALA A 326 4.99 14.21 -5.69
C ALA A 326 6.38 13.87 -5.16
N ALA A 327 7.13 13.02 -5.87
CA ALA A 327 8.49 12.67 -5.48
C ALA A 327 9.32 12.26 -6.68
N THR A 328 10.64 12.32 -6.51
CA THR A 328 11.59 11.64 -7.39
C THR A 328 12.51 10.84 -6.48
N GLU A 329 12.76 9.60 -6.86
CA GLU A 329 13.75 8.77 -6.21
C GLU A 329 14.74 8.25 -7.25
N SER A 330 15.95 7.92 -6.81
CA SER A 330 16.91 7.21 -7.63
C SER A 330 17.79 6.29 -6.78
N PHE A 331 18.12 5.12 -7.32
CA PHE A 331 19.04 4.17 -6.71
C PHE A 331 19.96 3.50 -7.75
N VAL A 332 21.01 2.85 -7.25
CA VAL A 332 21.91 2.00 -8.04
C VAL A 332 21.69 0.55 -7.62
N VAL A 333 21.37 -0.33 -8.57
CA VAL A 333 21.13 -1.76 -8.31
C VAL A 333 22.39 -2.38 -7.70
N GLY A 334 22.21 -3.16 -6.63
CA GLY A 334 23.31 -3.79 -5.89
C GLY A 334 23.97 -2.90 -4.83
N ALA A 335 23.68 -1.59 -4.80
CA ALA A 335 24.17 -0.67 -3.76
C ALA A 335 23.22 -0.63 -2.55
N VAL A 336 22.91 -1.80 -1.98
CA VAL A 336 21.99 -1.93 -0.85
C VAL A 336 22.70 -1.61 0.46
N SER A 337 22.07 -0.78 1.29
CA SER A 337 22.47 -0.52 2.68
C SER A 337 21.25 -0.48 3.59
N ARG A 338 21.45 -0.56 4.90
CA ARG A 338 20.36 -0.47 5.90
C ARG A 338 19.49 0.78 5.79
N LYS A 339 20.06 1.87 5.27
CA LYS A 339 19.38 3.18 5.16
C LYS A 339 18.95 3.54 3.74
N SER A 340 19.40 2.79 2.72
CA SER A 340 19.05 3.10 1.34
C SER A 340 17.67 2.55 0.99
N ILE A 341 16.98 3.26 0.10
CA ILE A 341 15.76 2.81 -0.58
C ILE A 341 16.03 1.78 -1.68
N THR A 342 17.29 1.54 -2.04
CA THR A 342 17.72 0.52 -3.02
C THR A 342 17.13 -0.85 -2.67
N PRO A 343 16.25 -1.43 -3.50
CA PRO A 343 15.66 -2.74 -3.25
C PRO A 343 16.72 -3.84 -3.24
N ALA A 344 16.42 -5.00 -2.63
CA ALA A 344 17.37 -6.11 -2.54
C ALA A 344 17.85 -6.60 -3.92
N TRP A 345 16.96 -6.58 -4.92
CA TRP A 345 17.24 -6.75 -6.34
C TRP A 345 16.08 -6.18 -7.16
N VAL A 346 16.27 -6.05 -8.47
CA VAL A 346 15.23 -5.56 -9.40
C VAL A 346 14.96 -6.61 -10.46
N ALA A 347 13.76 -7.19 -10.42
CA ALA A 347 13.26 -8.07 -11.47
C ALA A 347 12.65 -7.26 -12.60
N VAL A 348 12.93 -7.62 -13.85
CA VAL A 348 12.42 -6.90 -15.02
C VAL A 348 11.67 -7.82 -15.96
N SER A 349 10.59 -7.29 -16.52
CA SER A 349 9.88 -7.88 -17.65
C SER A 349 9.67 -6.84 -18.75
N LEU A 350 9.78 -7.26 -20.01
CA LEU A 350 9.54 -6.40 -21.17
C LEU A 350 8.10 -6.61 -21.67
N LYS A 351 7.15 -6.01 -20.96
CA LYS A 351 5.71 -6.14 -21.21
C LYS A 351 5.00 -4.81 -20.93
N SER A 352 3.86 -4.63 -21.58
CA SER A 352 2.94 -3.53 -21.28
C SER A 352 1.85 -3.97 -20.28
N PRO A 353 1.28 -3.05 -19.50
CA PRO A 353 1.70 -1.64 -19.37
C PRO A 353 3.01 -1.49 -18.57
N THR A 354 3.64 -0.31 -18.69
CA THR A 354 4.75 0.08 -17.82
C THR A 354 4.30 0.05 -16.36
N PHE A 355 5.12 -0.51 -15.49
CA PHE A 355 4.77 -0.68 -14.09
C PHE A 355 6.01 -0.74 -13.20
N VAL A 356 5.94 -0.16 -12.00
CA VAL A 356 6.93 -0.38 -10.95
C VAL A 356 6.26 -0.87 -9.67
N ASN A 357 6.73 -1.98 -9.14
CA ASN A 357 6.60 -2.29 -7.72
C ASN A 357 7.90 -1.90 -7.03
N THR A 358 7.86 -1.02 -6.03
CA THR A 358 9.08 -0.50 -5.39
C THR A 358 9.71 -1.48 -4.40
N GLY A 359 8.93 -2.42 -3.87
CA GLY A 359 9.26 -3.12 -2.63
C GLY A 359 9.30 -2.21 -1.41
N ARG A 360 9.51 -2.82 -0.24
CA ARG A 360 9.31 -2.19 1.08
C ARG A 360 10.43 -1.25 1.49
N PHE A 361 11.61 -1.37 0.89
CA PHE A 361 12.73 -0.48 1.20
C PHE A 361 12.46 0.97 0.79
N PHE A 362 11.51 1.22 -0.12
CA PHE A 362 11.02 2.56 -0.43
C PHE A 362 10.59 3.35 0.82
N TYR A 363 9.95 2.68 1.79
CA TYR A 363 9.45 3.29 3.03
C TYR A 363 10.56 3.70 4.01
N ARG A 364 11.84 3.43 3.70
CA ARG A 364 12.99 4.04 4.42
C ARG A 364 13.16 5.51 4.07
N GLY A 365 12.72 5.93 2.88
CA GLY A 365 12.87 7.29 2.38
C GLY A 365 11.59 8.11 2.40
N PHE A 366 10.42 7.50 2.56
CA PHE A 366 9.14 8.17 2.38
C PHE A 366 8.05 7.70 3.36
N GLU A 367 7.18 8.63 3.75
CA GLU A 367 5.83 8.34 4.22
C GLU A 367 4.86 8.42 3.03
N VAL A 368 3.86 7.54 3.02
CA VAL A 368 2.90 7.41 1.93
C VAL A 368 1.51 7.69 2.46
N ALA A 369 0.85 8.71 1.92
CA ALA A 369 -0.53 9.05 2.25
C ALA A 369 -1.48 8.63 1.13
N PHE A 370 -2.60 8.02 1.50
CA PHE A 370 -3.70 7.71 0.58
C PHE A 370 -4.99 8.33 1.11
N ASP A 371 -5.57 9.23 0.30
CA ASP A 371 -6.87 9.85 0.52
C ASP A 371 -7.92 9.08 -0.27
N ASP A 372 -8.59 8.17 0.43
CA ASP A 372 -9.56 7.24 -0.15
C ASP A 372 -10.83 7.97 -0.61
N ALA A 373 -11.24 8.98 0.15
CA ALA A 373 -12.45 9.74 -0.13
C ALA A 373 -12.33 10.57 -1.41
N ASN A 374 -11.17 11.22 -1.61
CA ASN A 374 -11.00 12.21 -2.66
C ASN A 374 -10.05 11.77 -3.78
N GLY A 375 -9.38 10.63 -3.63
CA GLY A 375 -8.49 10.07 -4.65
C GLY A 375 -7.18 10.82 -4.76
N TYR A 376 -6.52 11.06 -3.64
CA TYR A 376 -5.19 11.67 -3.65
C TYR A 376 -4.14 10.71 -3.12
N PHE A 377 -2.98 10.76 -3.77
CA PHE A 377 -1.80 10.03 -3.34
C PHE A 377 -0.72 11.03 -2.96
N GLY A 378 -0.21 10.90 -1.74
CA GLY A 378 0.75 11.81 -1.14
C GLY A 378 2.06 11.13 -0.81
N LEU A 379 3.16 11.82 -1.05
CA LEU A 379 4.48 11.39 -0.62
C LEU A 379 5.14 12.49 0.22
N LYS A 380 5.72 12.09 1.35
CA LYS A 380 6.54 12.95 2.19
C LYS A 380 7.93 12.34 2.32
N SER A 381 8.96 13.08 1.90
CA SER A 381 10.34 12.66 2.05
C SER A 381 10.75 12.63 3.52
N LEU A 382 11.39 11.55 3.94
CA LEU A 382 12.05 11.39 5.24
C LEU A 382 13.52 11.85 5.20
N GLN A 383 14.10 11.95 4.00
CA GLN A 383 15.43 12.52 3.80
C GLN A 383 15.33 14.06 3.87
N PRO A 384 16.28 14.74 4.53
CA PRO A 384 16.46 16.19 4.39
C PRO A 384 16.66 16.55 2.91
N VAL A 385 16.10 17.68 2.48
CA VAL A 385 15.89 18.05 1.06
C VAL A 385 17.17 18.25 0.23
N ASP A 386 18.37 18.18 0.82
CA ASP A 386 19.63 18.42 0.09
C ASP A 386 20.62 17.26 0.27
N ARG A 387 20.78 16.38 -0.74
CA ARG A 387 22.08 15.80 -1.17
C ARG A 387 22.01 15.26 -2.61
N GLU A 388 22.78 15.86 -3.51
CA GLU A 388 23.37 15.15 -4.64
C GLU A 388 24.23 14.00 -4.11
N VAL A 389 24.01 12.78 -4.60
CA VAL A 389 24.81 11.62 -4.21
C VAL A 389 26.10 11.58 -5.05
N GLU A 390 27.20 12.06 -4.49
CA GLU A 390 28.54 11.69 -4.92
C GLU A 390 28.99 10.40 -4.20
N GLY A 391 29.47 9.44 -4.99
CA GLY A 391 30.38 8.35 -4.59
C GLY A 391 29.81 7.24 -3.70
N VAL A 392 29.61 6.04 -4.27
CA VAL A 392 29.42 4.81 -3.48
C VAL A 392 30.67 3.95 -3.63
N ASP A 393 31.39 3.80 -2.52
CA ASP A 393 32.46 2.81 -2.33
C ASP A 393 31.83 1.48 -1.85
N GLY A 394 32.42 0.36 -2.26
CA GLY A 394 31.84 -0.98 -2.18
C GLY A 394 31.57 -1.44 -0.74
N GLY A 395 30.32 -1.83 -0.47
CA GLY A 395 29.88 -2.39 0.81
C GLY A 395 29.28 -3.80 0.66
N GLU A 396 29.55 -4.64 1.65
CA GLU A 396 29.35 -6.09 1.71
C GLU A 396 27.91 -6.57 1.43
N ARG A 397 27.83 -7.74 0.76
CA ARG A 397 26.59 -8.49 0.51
C ARG A 397 26.03 -9.06 1.82
N PHE A 398 24.79 -8.72 2.15
CA PHE A 398 24.01 -9.39 3.19
C PHE A 398 22.99 -10.33 2.54
N THR A 399 23.01 -11.60 2.94
CA THR A 399 22.01 -12.61 2.54
C THR A 399 20.72 -12.41 3.33
N VAL A 400 19.63 -12.10 2.63
CA VAL A 400 18.25 -12.12 3.18
C VAL A 400 17.67 -13.52 2.94
N GLN A 401 17.13 -14.11 4.01
CA GLN A 401 16.48 -15.42 3.98
C GLN A 401 15.04 -15.25 3.46
N GLU A 402 14.67 -15.94 2.37
CA GLU A 402 13.30 -16.00 1.86
C GLU A 402 12.48 -16.95 2.75
N ASP A 403 11.45 -16.44 3.44
CA ASP A 403 10.41 -17.30 4.04
C ASP A 403 9.26 -17.47 3.04
N SER A 404 8.88 -18.74 2.84
CA SER A 404 8.01 -19.31 1.79
C SER A 404 6.49 -19.25 2.03
#